data_AF-A0A9D5AYT3-F1
#
_entry.id   AF-A0A9D5AYT3-F1
#
_cell.length_a   1.000
_cell.length_b   1.000
_cell.length_c   1.000
_cell.angle_alpha   90.00
_cell.angle_beta   90.00
_cell.angle_gamma   90.00
#
_symmetry.space_group_name_H-M   'P 1'
#
loop_
_entity.id
_entity.type
_entity.pdbx_description
1 polymer ?
#
loop_
_entity_poly.entity_id
_entity_poly.type
_entity_poly.pdbx_seq_one_letter_code
_entity_poly.pdbx_strand_id
1 'polypeptide(L)'
;RFAQYYKVVEQECKNVSFINNLNFKNIVELPSDNFGAYIISMATAPSDVLAVELLQRECHVKQPLRVVPLFEMLADLEVAPAALARLFSIDWYRNRINGKQEVMIGYSDSGKDAGRFSAAWQLYKAQEELIKVAKEFGVKLTMFHGRGGTV
;
A
#
# COMPACT_ATOMS: atom_id res chain seq x y z
N ARG A 1 -2.76 19.06 -14.86
CA ARG A 1 -3.34 18.06 -13.92
C ARG A 1 -2.27 17.19 -13.24
N PHE A 2 -1.23 16.67 -13.93
CA PHE A 2 -0.17 15.85 -13.30
C PHE A 2 0.76 16.57 -12.30
N ALA A 3 0.98 17.88 -12.46
CA ALA A 3 1.81 18.67 -11.56
C ALA A 3 1.31 18.69 -10.09
N GLN A 4 0.01 18.48 -9.87
CA GLN A 4 -0.55 18.42 -8.52
C GLN A 4 -0.20 17.11 -7.80
N TYR A 5 -0.02 16.02 -8.55
CA TYR A 5 0.39 14.72 -8.03
C TYR A 5 1.88 14.69 -7.70
N TYR A 6 2.69 15.30 -8.57
CA TYR A 6 4.10 15.50 -8.32
C TYR A 6 4.32 16.34 -7.05
N LYS A 7 3.49 17.36 -6.81
CA LYS A 7 3.51 18.12 -5.55
C LYS A 7 3.18 17.30 -4.31
N VAL A 8 2.25 16.34 -4.37
CA VAL A 8 1.96 15.45 -3.22
C VAL A 8 3.15 14.53 -2.93
N VAL A 9 3.74 13.96 -3.98
CA VAL A 9 4.95 13.14 -3.88
C VAL A 9 6.13 13.99 -3.37
N GLU A 10 6.33 15.22 -3.86
CA GLU A 10 7.40 16.13 -3.40
C GLU A 10 7.18 16.68 -1.98
N GLN A 11 5.93 16.88 -1.55
CA GLN A 11 5.62 17.37 -0.21
C GLN A 11 5.78 16.29 0.87
N GLU A 12 5.62 15.01 0.52
CA GLU A 12 5.61 13.90 1.50
C GLU A 12 6.79 12.92 1.34
N CYS A 13 7.34 12.72 0.15
CA CYS A 13 8.49 11.83 -0.06
C CYS A 13 9.81 12.59 0.19
N LYS A 14 10.51 12.27 1.29
CA LYS A 14 11.86 12.80 1.55
C LYS A 14 12.93 12.32 0.57
N ASN A 15 12.71 11.23 -0.18
CA ASN A 15 13.72 10.65 -1.09
C ASN A 15 13.09 9.82 -2.22
N VAL A 16 12.60 10.46 -3.29
CA VAL A 16 12.10 9.78 -4.50
C VAL A 16 13.23 9.12 -5.31
N SER A 17 14.47 9.57 -5.13
CA SER A 17 15.66 9.12 -5.88
C SER A 17 16.29 7.81 -5.40
N PHE A 18 15.79 7.17 -4.34
CA PHE A 18 16.44 6.02 -3.71
C PHE A 18 15.79 4.65 -4.01
N ILE A 19 14.74 4.59 -4.83
CA ILE A 19 14.02 3.34 -5.09
C ILE A 19 14.62 2.62 -6.32
N ASN A 20 15.47 1.65 -6.00
CA ASN A 20 16.15 0.66 -6.86
C ASN A 20 15.62 0.46 -8.30
N ASN A 21 16.41 0.91 -9.28
CA ASN A 21 16.25 0.63 -10.72
C ASN A 21 16.29 -0.86 -11.10
N LEU A 22 16.87 -1.74 -10.26
CA LEU A 22 17.06 -3.15 -10.60
C LEU A 22 15.75 -3.96 -10.61
N ASN A 23 14.78 -3.66 -9.74
CA ASN A 23 13.56 -4.47 -9.64
C ASN A 23 12.59 -4.23 -10.80
N PHE A 24 12.46 -2.98 -11.26
CA PHE A 24 11.53 -2.67 -12.34
C PHE A 24 12.01 -3.16 -13.71
N LYS A 25 13.32 -3.32 -13.92
CA LYS A 25 13.85 -3.86 -15.18
C LYS A 25 13.30 -5.26 -15.47
N ASN A 26 13.32 -6.16 -14.49
CA ASN A 26 12.78 -7.51 -14.65
C ASN A 26 11.26 -7.51 -14.88
N ILE A 27 10.53 -6.60 -14.23
CA ILE A 27 9.08 -6.46 -14.40
C ILE A 27 8.73 -6.01 -15.82
N VAL A 28 9.59 -5.21 -16.46
CA VAL A 28 9.41 -4.75 -17.84
C VAL A 28 9.71 -5.86 -18.85
N GLU A 29 10.71 -6.70 -18.58
CA GLU A 29 11.22 -7.71 -19.52
C GLU A 29 10.43 -9.04 -19.49
N LEU A 30 9.82 -9.40 -18.35
CA LEU A 30 9.13 -10.67 -18.17
C LEU A 30 7.61 -10.56 -18.42
N PRO A 31 6.93 -11.67 -18.78
CA PRO A 31 5.47 -11.72 -18.87
C PRO A 31 4.79 -11.29 -17.56
N SER A 32 3.70 -10.53 -17.67
CA SER A 32 2.92 -10.02 -16.53
C SER A 32 2.42 -11.11 -15.60
N ASP A 33 2.09 -12.28 -16.16
CA ASP A 33 1.50 -13.42 -15.44
C ASP A 33 2.48 -14.07 -14.45
N ASN A 34 3.77 -13.73 -14.53
CA ASN A 34 4.78 -14.17 -13.57
C ASN A 34 4.71 -13.42 -12.24
N PHE A 35 3.98 -12.31 -12.19
CA PHE A 35 3.99 -11.40 -11.05
C PHE A 35 2.61 -11.26 -10.41
N GLY A 36 2.60 -11.25 -9.08
CA GLY A 36 1.42 -10.96 -8.28
C GLY A 36 1.32 -9.48 -7.93
N ALA A 37 1.60 -9.17 -6.67
CA ALA A 37 1.56 -7.83 -6.10
C ALA A 37 2.98 -7.28 -5.92
N TYR A 38 3.11 -5.96 -6.02
CA TYR A 38 4.28 -5.25 -5.52
C TYR A 38 4.00 -4.82 -4.07
N ILE A 39 4.64 -5.49 -3.11
CA ILE A 39 4.44 -5.22 -1.69
C ILE A 39 5.43 -4.14 -1.23
N ILE A 40 4.91 -3.11 -0.56
CA ILE A 40 5.72 -2.06 0.08
C ILE A 40 5.80 -2.37 1.57
N SER A 41 6.92 -2.95 2.01
CA SER A 41 7.24 -3.09 3.43
C SER A 41 7.40 -1.73 4.10
N MET A 42 7.11 -1.65 5.41
CA MET A 42 7.22 -0.41 6.19
C MET A 42 6.44 0.77 5.58
N ALA A 43 5.24 0.50 5.02
CA ALA A 43 4.41 1.55 4.45
C ALA A 43 3.80 2.41 5.56
N THR A 44 3.93 3.73 5.46
CA THR A 44 3.46 4.69 6.49
C THR A 44 2.52 5.75 5.93
N ALA A 45 2.62 6.06 4.64
CA ALA A 45 1.91 7.18 4.03
C ALA A 45 1.35 6.85 2.63
N PRO A 46 0.32 7.60 2.17
CA PRO A 46 -0.17 7.53 0.79
C PRO A 46 0.94 7.72 -0.25
N SER A 47 1.93 8.55 0.07
CA SER A 47 3.05 8.86 -0.79
C SER A 47 3.88 7.63 -1.16
N ASP A 48 3.99 6.65 -0.26
CA ASP A 48 4.76 5.42 -0.50
C ASP A 48 4.16 4.61 -1.66
N VAL A 49 2.83 4.49 -1.66
CA VAL A 49 2.06 3.84 -2.73
C VAL A 49 2.18 4.60 -4.04
N LEU A 50 2.02 5.93 -3.99
CA LEU A 50 2.09 6.79 -5.18
C LEU A 50 3.49 6.82 -5.80
N ALA A 51 4.54 6.73 -4.99
CA ALA A 51 5.92 6.67 -5.45
C ALA A 51 6.17 5.39 -6.28
N VAL A 52 5.68 4.24 -5.83
CA VAL A 52 5.79 2.99 -6.59
C VAL A 52 4.98 3.04 -7.88
N GLU A 53 3.76 3.57 -7.84
CA GLU A 53 2.95 3.77 -9.06
C GLU A 53 3.66 4.70 -10.07
N LEU A 54 4.32 5.77 -9.60
CA LEU A 54 5.12 6.64 -10.43
C LEU A 54 6.30 5.89 -11.05
N LEU A 55 7.05 5.13 -10.26
CA LEU A 55 8.22 4.38 -10.73
C LEU A 55 7.84 3.31 -11.75
N GLN A 56 6.73 2.58 -11.54
CA GLN A 56 6.24 1.63 -12.54
C GLN A 56 5.99 2.31 -13.90
N ARG A 57 5.46 3.54 -13.88
CA ARG A 57 5.24 4.33 -15.10
C ARG A 57 6.56 4.80 -15.71
N GLU A 58 7.46 5.40 -14.93
CA GLU A 58 8.75 5.93 -15.43
C GLU A 58 9.68 4.82 -15.93
N CYS A 59 9.59 3.62 -15.36
CA CYS A 59 10.28 2.44 -15.85
C CYS A 59 9.58 1.78 -17.05
N HIS A 60 8.49 2.35 -17.57
CA HIS A 60 7.76 1.86 -18.74
C HIS A 60 7.15 0.45 -18.55
N VAL A 61 6.72 0.11 -17.34
CA VAL A 61 6.00 -1.15 -17.07
C VAL A 61 4.66 -1.12 -17.82
N LYS A 62 4.52 -1.96 -18.86
CA LYS A 62 3.33 -1.99 -19.73
C LYS A 62 2.05 -2.36 -18.98
N GLN A 63 2.16 -3.27 -18.02
CA GLN A 63 1.07 -3.70 -17.15
C GLN A 63 1.49 -3.51 -15.70
N PRO A 64 1.27 -2.32 -15.13
CA PRO A 64 1.71 -2.04 -13.76
C PRO A 64 1.07 -2.99 -12.75
N LEU A 65 1.90 -3.60 -11.92
CA LEU A 65 1.49 -4.48 -10.84
C LEU A 65 0.61 -3.74 -9.84
N ARG A 66 -0.28 -4.47 -9.18
CA ARG A 66 -1.04 -3.92 -8.05
C ARG A 66 -0.09 -3.64 -6.89
N VAL A 67 -0.19 -2.44 -6.33
CA VAL A 67 0.65 -2.00 -5.22
C VAL A 67 -0.07 -2.27 -3.91
N VAL A 68 0.61 -2.99 -3.01
CA VAL A 68 0.07 -3.48 -1.74
C VAL A 68 0.89 -2.88 -0.60
N PRO A 69 0.36 -1.89 0.14
CA PRO A 69 1.03 -1.41 1.34
C PRO A 69 0.99 -2.49 2.43
N LEU A 70 2.12 -2.71 3.09
CA LEU A 70 2.24 -3.57 4.25
C LEU A 70 2.38 -2.69 5.51
N PHE A 71 1.35 -2.71 6.35
CA PHE A 71 1.34 -2.03 7.65
C PHE A 71 1.77 -3.01 8.74
N GLU A 72 2.90 -2.70 9.41
CA GLU A 72 3.59 -3.63 10.32
C GLU A 72 3.63 -3.14 11.76
N MET A 73 3.83 -1.84 11.99
CA MET A 73 3.90 -1.29 13.34
C MET A 73 2.52 -0.86 13.85
N LEU A 74 2.40 -0.74 15.17
CA LEU A 74 1.14 -0.30 15.81
C LEU A 74 0.69 1.07 15.30
N ALA A 75 1.62 2.02 15.21
CA ALA A 75 1.36 3.37 14.71
C ALA A 75 0.89 3.36 13.25
N ASP A 76 1.46 2.48 12.42
CA ASP A 76 1.09 2.35 11.01
C ASP A 76 -0.34 1.83 10.86
N LEU A 77 -0.73 0.85 11.70
CA LEU A 77 -2.09 0.30 11.74
C LEU A 77 -3.13 1.34 12.19
N GLU A 78 -2.75 2.27 13.06
CA GLU A 78 -3.61 3.39 13.49
C GLU A 78 -3.87 4.39 12.36
N VAL A 79 -2.86 4.68 11.53
CA VAL A 79 -2.99 5.66 10.44
C VAL A 79 -3.45 5.04 9.12
N ALA A 80 -3.40 3.72 8.97
CA ALA A 80 -3.75 3.01 7.74
C ALA A 80 -5.14 3.36 7.17
N PRO A 81 -6.23 3.47 7.96
CA PRO A 81 -7.54 3.87 7.43
C PRO A 81 -7.52 5.28 6.81
N ALA A 82 -6.87 6.23 7.48
CA ALA A 82 -6.74 7.59 6.97
C ALA A 82 -5.87 7.65 5.71
N ALA A 83 -4.79 6.86 5.65
CA ALA A 83 -3.94 6.75 4.48
C ALA A 83 -4.72 6.19 3.27
N LEU A 84 -5.52 5.12 3.46
CA LEU A 84 -6.37 4.60 2.38
C LEU A 84 -7.46 5.57 1.97
N ALA A 85 -8.14 6.22 2.92
CA ALA A 85 -9.15 7.22 2.61
C ALA A 85 -8.54 8.36 1.76
N ARG A 86 -7.31 8.76 2.08
CA ARG A 86 -6.58 9.76 1.29
C ARG A 86 -6.26 9.25 -0.11
N LEU A 87 -5.76 8.02 -0.26
CA LEU A 87 -5.54 7.39 -1.57
C LEU A 87 -6.82 7.29 -2.38
N PHE A 88 -7.92 6.84 -1.78
CA PHE A 88 -9.21 6.74 -2.46
C PHE A 88 -9.84 8.11 -2.75
N SER A 89 -9.47 9.18 -2.03
CA SER A 89 -9.91 10.54 -2.42
C SER A 89 -9.27 11.03 -3.72
N ILE A 90 -8.26 10.33 -4.25
CA ILE A 90 -7.55 10.69 -5.47
C ILE A 90 -8.19 9.98 -6.67
N ASP A 91 -8.87 10.73 -7.54
CA ASP A 91 -9.56 10.19 -8.72
C ASP A 91 -8.65 9.34 -9.62
N TRP A 92 -7.41 9.80 -9.85
CA TRP A 92 -6.44 9.05 -10.63
C TRP A 92 -6.15 7.67 -10.03
N TYR A 93 -5.97 7.60 -8.71
CA TYR A 93 -5.66 6.35 -8.01
C TYR A 93 -6.86 5.41 -8.04
N ARG A 94 -8.08 5.93 -7.80
CA ARG A 94 -9.32 5.15 -7.91
C ARG A 94 -9.50 4.52 -9.29
N ASN A 95 -9.25 5.29 -10.34
CA ASN A 95 -9.30 4.78 -11.71
C ASN A 95 -8.20 3.74 -11.96
N ARG A 96 -6.99 3.96 -11.43
CA ARG A 96 -5.84 3.05 -11.54
C ARG A 96 -6.10 1.68 -10.91
N ILE A 97 -6.74 1.63 -9.74
CA ILE A 97 -7.02 0.38 -9.02
C ILE A 97 -8.30 -0.33 -9.49
N ASN A 98 -9.10 0.32 -10.33
CA ASN A 98 -10.35 -0.22 -10.88
C ASN A 98 -11.27 -0.86 -9.81
N GLY A 99 -11.44 -0.15 -8.71
CA GLY A 99 -12.30 -0.57 -7.59
C GLY A 99 -11.79 -1.76 -6.76
N LYS A 100 -10.52 -2.15 -6.87
CA LYS A 100 -9.94 -3.24 -6.06
C LYS A 100 -8.66 -2.79 -5.37
N GLN A 101 -8.63 -2.86 -4.04
CA GLN A 101 -7.42 -2.60 -3.24
C GLN A 101 -7.05 -3.85 -2.46
N GLU A 102 -5.76 -4.17 -2.42
CA GLU A 102 -5.21 -5.17 -1.52
C GLU A 102 -4.31 -4.48 -0.49
N VAL A 103 -4.39 -4.89 0.77
CA VAL A 103 -3.57 -4.39 1.87
C VAL A 103 -2.98 -5.58 2.59
N MET A 104 -1.68 -5.53 2.88
CA MET A 104 -1.03 -6.55 3.68
C MET A 104 -0.92 -6.11 5.13
N ILE A 105 -1.17 -7.04 6.04
CA ILE A 105 -1.15 -6.80 7.47
C ILE A 105 -0.15 -7.77 8.12
N GLY A 106 0.84 -7.23 8.82
CA GLY A 106 1.87 -7.99 9.52
C GLY A 106 1.51 -8.24 10.99
N TYR A 107 1.56 -9.50 11.44
CA TYR A 107 1.27 -9.88 12.84
C TYR A 107 2.51 -9.97 13.72
N SER A 108 3.65 -10.37 13.13
CA SER A 108 4.85 -10.79 13.87
C SER A 108 5.69 -9.63 14.40
N ASP A 109 5.70 -8.49 13.71
CA ASP A 109 6.51 -7.35 14.15
C ASP A 109 5.75 -6.46 15.14
N SER A 110 4.42 -6.34 15.03
CA SER A 110 3.60 -5.62 16.02
C SER A 110 3.60 -6.28 17.41
N GLY A 111 3.77 -7.61 17.46
CA GLY A 111 3.84 -8.37 18.71
C GLY A 111 5.11 -8.14 19.54
N LYS A 112 6.18 -7.62 18.92
CA LYS A 112 7.43 -7.24 19.61
C LYS A 112 7.31 -5.90 20.33
N ASP A 113 6.44 -5.00 19.84
CA ASP A 113 6.32 -3.62 20.35
C ASP A 113 5.35 -3.47 21.53
N ALA A 114 4.18 -4.12 21.48
CA ALA A 114 3.07 -3.82 22.43
C ALA A 114 2.50 -5.06 23.17
N GLY A 115 3.10 -6.23 22.96
CA GLY A 115 2.56 -7.52 23.42
C GLY A 115 1.47 -8.07 22.51
N ARG A 116 1.36 -9.40 22.43
CA ARG A 116 0.52 -10.11 21.44
C ARG A 116 -0.97 -9.76 21.49
N PHE A 117 -1.52 -9.56 22.68
CA PHE A 117 -2.96 -9.23 22.83
C PHE A 117 -3.29 -7.84 22.30
N SER A 118 -2.51 -6.83 22.69
CA SER A 118 -2.67 -5.45 22.22
C SER A 118 -2.51 -5.34 20.71
N ALA A 119 -1.51 -6.04 20.15
CA ALA A 119 -1.31 -6.15 18.71
C ALA A 119 -2.54 -6.77 18.02
N ALA A 120 -3.04 -7.90 18.51
CA ALA A 120 -4.23 -8.56 17.94
C ALA A 120 -5.48 -7.67 18.00
N TRP A 121 -5.70 -6.95 19.10
CA TRP A 121 -6.82 -6.02 19.24
C TRP A 121 -6.70 -4.83 18.28
N GLN A 122 -5.51 -4.25 18.15
CA GLN A 122 -5.30 -3.14 17.22
C GLN A 122 -5.49 -3.59 15.77
N LEU A 123 -4.99 -4.77 15.43
CA LEU A 123 -5.19 -5.39 14.12
C LEU A 123 -6.67 -5.57 13.80
N TYR A 124 -7.47 -6.05 14.76
CA TYR A 124 -8.91 -6.20 14.60
C TYR A 124 -9.58 -4.85 14.31
N LYS A 125 -9.32 -3.83 15.12
CA LYS A 125 -9.87 -2.47 14.91
C LYS A 125 -9.46 -1.88 13.58
N ALA A 126 -8.17 -1.99 13.22
CA ALA A 126 -7.67 -1.48 11.95
C ALA A 126 -8.38 -2.15 10.76
N GLN A 127 -8.61 -3.47 10.80
CA GLN A 127 -9.36 -4.16 9.76
C GLN A 127 -10.80 -3.67 9.64
N GLU A 128 -11.50 -3.46 10.77
CA GLU A 128 -12.86 -2.94 10.78
C GLU A 128 -12.94 -1.56 10.13
N GLU A 129 -12.02 -0.66 10.49
CA GLU A 129 -11.97 0.70 9.93
C GLU A 129 -11.56 0.71 8.45
N LEU A 130 -10.61 -0.13 8.04
CA LEU A 130 -10.22 -0.28 6.63
C LEU A 130 -11.41 -0.76 5.78
N ILE A 131 -12.22 -1.69 6.28
CA ILE A 131 -13.44 -2.16 5.61
C ILE A 131 -14.47 -1.03 5.50
N LYS A 132 -14.66 -0.22 6.55
CA LYS A 132 -15.58 0.94 6.52
C LYS A 132 -15.14 1.94 5.44
N VAL A 133 -13.88 2.35 5.45
CA VAL A 133 -13.31 3.26 4.43
C VAL A 133 -13.47 2.68 3.03
N ALA A 134 -13.13 1.42 2.81
CA ALA A 134 -13.28 0.80 1.50
C ALA A 134 -14.75 0.80 1.03
N LYS A 135 -15.70 0.53 1.92
CA LYS A 135 -17.13 0.56 1.62
C LYS A 135 -17.62 1.97 1.25
N GLU A 136 -17.20 3.00 1.98
CA GLU A 136 -17.54 4.40 1.70
C GLU A 136 -17.12 4.83 0.29
N PHE A 137 -15.94 4.40 -0.15
CA PHE A 137 -15.43 4.72 -1.48
C PHE A 137 -15.86 3.73 -2.57
N GLY A 138 -16.60 2.67 -2.23
CA GLY A 138 -17.03 1.62 -3.17
C GLY A 138 -15.88 0.77 -3.71
N VAL A 139 -14.84 0.56 -2.89
CA VAL A 139 -13.65 -0.24 -3.22
C VAL A 139 -13.77 -1.64 -2.62
N LYS A 140 -13.52 -2.68 -3.41
CA LYS A 140 -13.37 -4.05 -2.92
C LYS A 140 -12.00 -4.20 -2.27
N LEU A 141 -11.98 -4.31 -0.95
CA LEU A 141 -10.78 -4.55 -0.16
C LEU A 141 -10.48 -6.05 -0.03
N THR A 142 -9.23 -6.42 -0.28
CA THR A 142 -8.67 -7.75 0.01
C THR A 142 -7.61 -7.62 1.10
N MET A 143 -7.73 -8.39 2.17
CA MET A 143 -6.71 -8.45 3.22
C MET A 143 -5.73 -9.57 2.91
N PHE A 144 -4.43 -9.23 2.84
CA PHE A 144 -3.35 -10.20 2.74
C PHE A 144 -2.69 -10.36 4.11
N HIS A 145 -2.90 -11.52 4.72
CA HIS A 145 -2.34 -11.84 6.02
C HIS A 145 -0.89 -12.34 5.90
N GLY A 146 0.05 -11.62 6.50
CA GLY A 146 1.45 -12.04 6.61
C GLY A 146 1.63 -13.25 7.53
N ARG A 147 2.85 -13.80 7.58
CA ARG A 147 3.18 -14.93 8.47
C ARG A 147 3.07 -14.53 9.95
N GLY A 148 2.68 -15.48 10.80
CA GLY A 148 2.69 -15.34 12.26
C GLY A 148 1.34 -14.97 12.91
N GLY A 149 0.27 -14.81 12.12
CA GLY A 149 -1.10 -14.74 12.63
C GLY A 149 -1.71 -16.13 12.84
N THR A 150 -2.75 -16.23 13.69
CA THR A 150 -3.54 -17.47 13.93
C THR A 150 -4.63 -17.69 12.86
N VAL A 151 -4.43 -17.17 11.64
CA VAL A 151 -5.46 -17.00 10.60
C VAL A 151 -6.34 -18.23 10.45
#